data_AF-A0A433CU12-F1
#
_entry.id   AF-A0A433CU12-F1
#
_cell.length_a   1.000
_cell.length_b   1.000
_cell.length_c   1.000
_cell.angle_alpha   90.00
_cell.angle_beta   90.00
_cell.angle_gamma   90.00
#
_symmetry.space_group_name_H-M   'P 1'
#
loop_
_entity.id
_entity.type
_entity.pdbx_description
1 polymer ?
#
loop_
_entity_poly.entity_id
_entity_poly.type
_entity_poly.pdbx_seq_one_letter_code
_entity_poly.pdbx_strand_id
1 'polypeptide(L)'
;MTIQERIQEKLDGNFTVKSIENVNHKPHPFMLGPKHISFCADNYGGRLGEACIADRRFPTCSHPGCTLEYKDHTSDKVLFLQLQKNLEQSEAQKLLQSLEPLLKEDSIDGICFVETPEKFRIS
;
A
#
# COMPACT_ATOMS: atom_id res chain seq x y z
N MET A 1 -5.25 2.81 23.50
CA MET A 1 -4.13 3.17 22.61
C MET A 1 -4.49 2.81 21.19
N THR A 2 -4.19 3.70 20.25
CA THR A 2 -4.29 3.45 18.81
C THR A 2 -3.23 2.43 18.36
N ILE A 3 -3.40 1.82 17.19
CA ILE A 3 -2.40 0.92 16.62
C ILE A 3 -1.05 1.63 16.42
N GLN A 4 -1.09 2.90 16.01
CA GLN A 4 0.10 3.73 15.83
C GLN A 4 0.85 3.93 17.15
N GLU A 5 0.15 4.20 18.26
CA GLU A 5 0.77 4.33 19.58
C GLU A 5 1.42 3.02 20.04
N ARG A 6 0.75 1.88 19.82
CA ARG A 6 1.29 0.55 20.18
C ARG A 6 2.54 0.19 19.37
N ILE A 7 2.53 0.51 18.08
CA ILE A 7 3.70 0.34 17.21
C ILE A 7 4.82 1.28 17.67
N GLN A 8 4.52 2.54 17.94
CA GLN A 8 5.51 3.54 18.36
C GLN A 8 6.19 3.16 19.68
N GLU A 9 5.43 2.65 20.65
CA GLU A 9 5.96 2.13 21.92
C GLU A 9 6.91 0.95 21.68
N LYS A 10 6.50 0.00 20.83
CA LYS A 10 7.28 -1.21 20.52
C LYS A 10 8.58 -0.93 19.78
N LEU A 11 8.65 0.20 19.06
CA LEU A 11 9.86 0.64 18.35
C LEU A 11 10.92 1.24 19.28
N ASP A 12 10.60 1.52 20.55
CA ASP A 12 11.56 1.92 21.60
C ASP A 12 12.52 3.05 21.18
N GLY A 13 11.99 4.07 20.51
CA GLY A 13 12.76 5.22 20.04
C GLY A 13 13.79 4.94 18.93
N ASN A 14 13.89 3.70 18.44
CA ASN A 14 14.76 3.34 17.30
C ASN A 14 14.20 3.88 15.98
N PHE A 15 12.86 3.88 15.86
CA PHE A 15 12.13 4.41 14.73
C PHE A 15 10.99 5.30 15.22
N THR A 16 10.66 6.29 14.40
CA THR A 16 9.44 7.09 14.56
C THR A 16 8.44 6.68 13.51
N VAL A 17 7.20 6.41 13.93
CA VAL A 17 6.07 6.22 13.04
C VAL A 17 5.69 7.59 12.46
N LYS A 18 5.80 7.72 11.14
CA LYS A 18 5.37 8.94 10.44
C LYS A 18 3.89 8.89 10.12
N SER A 19 3.45 7.79 9.52
CA SER A 19 2.05 7.58 9.19
C SER A 19 1.76 6.12 8.89
N ILE A 20 0.47 5.80 8.88
CA ILE A 20 -0.07 4.55 8.33
C ILE A 20 -1.06 4.99 7.27
N GLU A 21 -0.75 4.73 6.01
CA GLU A 21 -1.50 5.25 4.87
C GLU A 21 -1.76 4.16 3.85
N ASN A 22 -2.87 4.28 3.13
CA ASN A 22 -3.09 3.47 1.94
C ASN A 22 -2.20 4.04 0.82
N VAL A 23 -1.19 3.28 0.43
CA VAL A 23 -0.41 3.54 -0.77
C VAL A 23 -1.05 2.81 -1.93
N ASN A 24 -0.97 3.42 -3.12
CA ASN A 24 -1.74 3.07 -4.31
C ASN A 24 -3.23 3.46 -4.19
N HIS A 25 -3.82 3.98 -5.27
CA HIS A 25 -5.25 4.31 -5.26
C HIS A 25 -6.11 3.04 -5.31
N LYS A 26 -7.35 3.13 -4.82
CA LYS A 26 -8.42 2.17 -5.11
C LYS A 26 -9.32 2.72 -6.22
N PRO A 27 -9.21 2.21 -7.46
CA PRO A 27 -8.17 1.30 -7.97
C PRO A 27 -6.90 2.01 -8.44
N HIS A 28 -5.81 1.25 -8.59
CA HIS A 28 -4.52 1.79 -9.01
C HIS A 28 -4.65 2.45 -10.41
N PRO A 29 -4.07 3.64 -10.66
CA PRO A 29 -4.19 4.39 -11.92
C PRO A 29 -3.82 3.63 -13.21
N PHE A 30 -3.05 2.55 -13.12
CA PHE A 30 -2.59 1.77 -14.28
C PHE A 30 -3.51 0.58 -14.61
N MET A 31 -4.62 0.43 -13.89
CA MET A 31 -5.62 -0.60 -14.19
C MET A 31 -6.40 -0.26 -15.47
N LEU A 32 -6.75 1.01 -15.68
CA LEU A 32 -7.48 1.46 -16.86
C LEU A 32 -6.53 1.71 -18.03
N GLY A 33 -7.01 1.47 -19.25
CA GLY A 33 -6.19 1.52 -20.46
C GLY A 33 -7.05 1.47 -21.72
N PRO A 34 -6.45 1.39 -22.92
CA PRO A 34 -7.15 1.55 -24.19
C PRO A 34 -8.37 0.63 -24.35
N LYS A 35 -8.27 -0.63 -23.92
CA LYS A 35 -9.40 -1.59 -23.98
C LYS A 35 -10.63 -1.15 -23.18
N HIS A 36 -10.43 -0.48 -22.05
CA HIS A 36 -11.53 0.06 -21.23
C HIS A 36 -12.16 1.27 -21.91
N ILE A 37 -11.34 2.15 -22.50
CA ILE A 37 -11.81 3.34 -23.21
C ILE A 37 -12.67 2.91 -24.42
N SER A 38 -12.19 1.96 -25.22
CA SER A 38 -12.95 1.39 -26.33
C SER A 38 -14.26 0.78 -25.85
N PHE A 39 -14.22 -0.06 -24.81
CA PHE A 39 -15.44 -0.65 -24.25
C PHE A 39 -16.45 0.40 -23.78
N CYS A 40 -16.00 1.44 -23.07
CA CYS A 40 -16.86 2.53 -22.61
C CYS A 40 -17.46 3.33 -23.77
N ALA A 41 -16.67 3.60 -24.82
CA ALA A 41 -17.13 4.30 -26.01
C ALA A 41 -18.22 3.52 -26.73
N ASP A 42 -18.01 2.21 -26.93
CA ASP A 42 -18.89 1.35 -27.72
C ASP A 42 -20.19 0.99 -26.99
N ASN A 43 -20.19 0.94 -25.66
CA ASN A 43 -21.33 0.41 -24.88
C ASN A 43 -22.01 1.45 -23.96
N TYR A 44 -21.31 2.52 -23.57
CA TYR A 44 -21.75 3.44 -22.52
C TYR A 44 -21.59 4.93 -22.89
N GLY A 45 -21.48 5.24 -24.19
CA GLY A 45 -21.37 6.61 -24.68
C GLY A 45 -20.10 7.34 -24.19
N GLY A 46 -19.02 6.58 -24.00
CA GLY A 46 -17.72 7.11 -23.55
C GLY A 46 -17.67 7.46 -22.07
N ARG A 47 -18.69 7.12 -21.27
CA ARG A 47 -18.71 7.41 -19.83
C ARG A 47 -18.29 6.20 -19.02
N LEU A 48 -17.14 6.32 -18.35
CA LEU A 48 -16.73 5.35 -17.33
C LEU A 48 -17.46 5.67 -16.01
N GLY A 49 -18.56 4.97 -15.76
CA GLY A 49 -19.32 5.04 -14.52
C GLY A 49 -19.64 3.65 -13.97
N GLU A 50 -20.32 3.59 -12.81
CA GLU A 50 -20.62 2.33 -12.12
C GLU A 50 -21.34 1.30 -13.00
N ALA A 51 -22.31 1.75 -13.82
CA ALA A 51 -23.03 0.87 -14.75
C ALA A 51 -22.14 0.24 -15.82
N CYS A 52 -21.07 0.94 -16.22
CA CYS A 52 -20.07 0.41 -17.15
C CYS A 52 -19.14 -0.59 -16.46
N ILE A 53 -18.69 -0.27 -15.24
CA ILE A 53 -17.77 -1.10 -14.44
C ILE A 53 -18.45 -2.41 -13.98
N ALA A 54 -19.76 -2.37 -13.70
CA ALA A 54 -20.55 -3.52 -13.29
C ALA A 54 -20.93 -4.47 -14.45
N ASP A 55 -20.67 -4.10 -15.71
CA ASP A 55 -20.89 -4.99 -16.85
C ASP A 55 -19.92 -6.19 -16.77
N ARG A 56 -20.44 -7.41 -16.88
CA ARG A 56 -19.61 -8.63 -16.88
C ARG A 56 -18.66 -8.71 -18.07
N ARG A 57 -18.91 -7.95 -19.13
CA ARG A 57 -18.06 -7.83 -20.31
C ARG A 57 -16.99 -6.74 -20.14
N PHE A 58 -17.05 -5.95 -19.07
CA PHE A 58 -16.05 -4.93 -18.79
C PHE A 58 -14.67 -5.59 -18.73
N PRO A 59 -13.66 -5.07 -19.45
CA PRO A 59 -12.36 -5.71 -19.49
C PRO A 59 -11.70 -5.79 -18.10
N THR A 60 -10.87 -6.81 -17.91
CA THR A 60 -9.98 -6.95 -16.73
C THR A 60 -8.85 -5.92 -16.78
N CYS A 61 -8.00 -5.87 -15.76
CA CYS A 61 -6.84 -4.96 -15.69
C CYS A 61 -6.04 -4.82 -16.99
N SER A 62 -5.63 -3.59 -17.32
CA SER A 62 -4.78 -3.32 -18.50
C SER A 62 -3.31 -3.69 -18.31
N HIS A 63 -2.88 -4.01 -17.08
CA HIS A 63 -1.53 -4.47 -16.81
C HIS A 63 -1.30 -5.87 -17.40
N PRO A 64 -0.21 -6.11 -18.17
CA PRO A 64 0.09 -7.41 -18.73
C PRO A 64 0.12 -8.52 -17.68
N GLY A 65 -0.63 -9.61 -17.90
CA GLY A 65 -0.68 -10.75 -16.99
C GLY A 65 -1.58 -10.60 -15.76
N CYS A 66 -2.19 -9.43 -15.54
CA CYS A 66 -3.18 -9.26 -14.47
C CYS A 66 -4.59 -9.63 -14.95
N THR A 67 -5.25 -10.52 -14.22
CA THR A 67 -6.61 -11.00 -14.53
C THR A 67 -7.66 -10.53 -13.53
N LEU A 68 -7.28 -9.67 -12.58
CA LEU A 68 -8.19 -9.16 -11.56
C LEU A 68 -9.27 -8.26 -12.20
N GLU A 69 -10.49 -8.31 -11.63
CA GLU A 69 -11.56 -7.39 -12.00
C GLU A 69 -11.34 -6.01 -11.35
N TYR A 70 -12.12 -5.03 -11.80
CA TYR A 70 -12.01 -3.65 -11.31
C TYR A 70 -12.10 -3.57 -9.78
N LYS A 71 -13.06 -4.28 -9.19
CA LYS A 71 -13.32 -4.28 -7.73
C LYS A 71 -12.24 -4.96 -6.89
N ASP A 72 -11.45 -5.84 -7.51
CA ASP A 72 -10.45 -6.65 -6.81
C ASP A 72 -9.10 -5.94 -6.72
N HIS A 73 -8.94 -4.77 -7.34
CA HIS A 73 -7.75 -3.96 -7.18
C HIS A 73 -7.84 -3.13 -5.90
N THR A 74 -7.07 -3.55 -4.91
CA THR A 74 -6.96 -2.87 -3.63
C THR A 74 -5.78 -1.89 -3.60
N SER A 75 -5.73 -1.10 -2.53
CA SER A 75 -4.56 -0.34 -2.11
C SER A 75 -3.85 -1.14 -1.03
N ASP A 76 -2.54 -0.96 -0.90
CA ASP A 76 -1.77 -1.55 0.18
C ASP A 76 -1.78 -0.57 1.35
N LYS A 77 -2.07 -1.04 2.57
CA LYS A 77 -1.97 -0.23 3.77
C LYS A 77 -0.55 -0.35 4.31
N VAL A 78 0.21 0.74 4.30
CA VAL A 78 1.65 0.72 4.60
C VAL A 78 1.99 1.59 5.79
N LEU A 79 2.88 1.08 6.64
CA LEU A 79 3.47 1.79 7.77
C LEU A 79 4.74 2.51 7.32
N PHE A 80 4.78 3.83 7.49
CA PHE A 80 5.95 4.65 7.20
C PHE A 80 6.79 4.89 8.45
N LEU A 81 8.04 4.46 8.41
CA LEU A 81 8.99 4.57 9.52
C LEU A 81 10.18 5.47 9.15
N GLN A 82 10.62 6.28 10.12
CA GLN A 82 11.87 7.02 10.03
C GLN A 82 12.84 6.53 11.10
N LEU A 83 14.04 6.11 10.68
CA LEU A 83 15.14 5.73 11.58
C LEU A 83 15.64 6.94 12.38
N GLN A 84 15.81 6.77 13.69
CA GLN A 84 16.22 7.83 14.62
C GLN A 84 17.65 7.67 15.17
N LYS A 85 18.30 6.54 14.92
CA LYS A 85 19.70 6.28 15.32
C LYS A 85 20.31 5.17 14.47
N ASN A 86 21.62 5.02 14.53
CA ASN A 86 22.28 3.86 13.92
C ASN A 86 21.83 2.58 14.62
N LEU A 87 21.61 1.54 13.81
CA LEU A 87 21.15 0.24 14.26
C LEU A 87 21.94 -0.83 13.53
N GLU A 88 22.34 -1.87 14.23
CA GLU A 88 22.85 -3.07 13.58
C GLU A 88 21.71 -3.78 12.86
N GLN A 89 22.01 -4.39 11.71
CA GLN A 89 21.03 -5.12 10.90
C GLN A 89 20.25 -6.15 11.73
N SER A 90 20.95 -6.87 12.62
CA SER A 90 20.33 -7.88 13.48
C SER A 90 19.35 -7.30 14.51
N GLU A 91 19.59 -6.08 14.98
CA GLU A 91 18.71 -5.38 15.92
C GLU A 91 17.49 -4.83 15.20
N ALA A 92 17.70 -4.17 14.06
CA ALA A 92 16.63 -3.67 13.20
C ALA A 92 15.69 -4.81 12.78
N GLN A 93 16.25 -5.96 12.36
CA GLN A 93 15.47 -7.12 11.97
C GLN A 93 14.58 -7.63 13.11
N LYS A 94 15.16 -7.84 14.31
CA LYS A 94 14.40 -8.30 15.48
C LYS A 94 13.27 -7.35 15.84
N LEU A 95 13.55 -6.04 15.83
CA LEU A 95 12.56 -5.02 16.16
C LEU A 95 11.41 -5.00 15.15
N LEU A 96 11.72 -5.00 13.86
CA LEU A 96 10.72 -4.97 12.78
C LEU A 96 9.89 -6.25 12.76
N GLN A 97 10.50 -7.42 12.94
CA GLN A 97 9.79 -8.70 13.06
C GLN A 97 8.87 -8.72 14.28
N SER A 98 9.24 -8.06 15.37
CA SER A 98 8.37 -7.96 16.54
C SER A 98 7.05 -7.25 16.25
N LEU A 99 6.97 -6.41 15.21
CA LEU A 99 5.74 -5.70 14.83
C LEU A 99 4.72 -6.62 14.16
N GLU A 100 5.10 -7.79 13.65
CA GLU A 100 4.25 -8.67 12.83
C GLU A 100 2.83 -8.91 13.40
N PRO A 101 2.64 -9.17 14.72
CA PRO A 101 1.29 -9.35 15.27
C PRO A 101 0.42 -8.09 15.14
N LEU A 102 1.01 -6.90 15.32
CA LEU A 102 0.31 -5.61 15.21
C LEU A 102 -0.01 -5.28 13.75
N LEU A 103 0.91 -5.59 12.83
CA LEU A 103 0.67 -5.39 11.39
C LEU A 103 -0.49 -6.26 10.90
N LYS A 104 -0.53 -7.54 11.33
CA LYS A 104 -1.64 -8.45 11.00
C LYS A 104 -2.97 -8.01 11.60
N GLU A 105 -2.97 -7.55 12.84
CA GLU A 105 -4.17 -7.08 13.54
C GLU A 105 -4.89 -5.96 12.78
N ASP A 106 -4.13 -5.02 12.20
CA ASP A 106 -4.66 -3.85 11.52
C ASP A 106 -4.59 -3.92 9.98
N SER A 107 -4.26 -5.11 9.45
CA SER A 107 -4.10 -5.37 8.00
C SER A 107 -3.15 -4.38 7.32
N ILE A 108 -1.99 -4.16 7.94
CA ILE A 108 -0.89 -3.38 7.37
C ILE A 108 -0.03 -4.33 6.53
N ASP A 109 -0.03 -4.13 5.22
CA ASP A 109 0.56 -5.01 4.20
C ASP A 109 2.09 -4.87 4.11
N GLY A 110 2.64 -3.74 4.56
CA GLY A 110 4.07 -3.50 4.44
C GLY A 110 4.60 -2.35 5.30
N ILE A 111 5.93 -2.25 5.29
CA ILE A 111 6.69 -1.19 5.95
C ILE A 111 7.49 -0.45 4.88
N CYS A 112 7.45 0.88 4.90
CA CYS A 112 8.28 1.74 4.08
C CYS A 112 9.18 2.60 4.96
N PHE A 113 10.45 2.74 4.57
CA PHE A 113 11.36 3.69 5.21
C PHE A 113 11.30 5.02 4.48
N VAL A 114 10.91 6.08 5.19
CA VAL A 114 11.05 7.45 4.69
C VAL A 114 12.47 7.94 4.85
N GLU A 115 12.80 9.02 4.16
CA GLU A 115 14.12 9.65 4.23
C GLU A 115 14.57 9.86 5.68
N THR A 116 15.71 9.25 6.00
CA THR A 116 16.33 9.32 7.31
C THR A 116 17.37 10.44 7.29
N PRO A 117 17.60 11.16 8.40
CA PRO A 117 18.72 12.07 8.50
C PRO A 117 20.02 11.40 8.02
N GLU A 118 20.85 12.10 7.25
CA GLU A 118 22.03 11.51 6.57
C GLU A 118 22.98 10.74 7.50
N LYS A 119 22.99 11.07 8.79
CA LYS A 119 23.81 10.44 9.82
C LYS A 119 23.32 9.07 10.30
N PHE A 120 22.09 8.66 9.98
CA PHE A 120 21.50 7.43 10.50
C PHE A 120 21.40 6.33 9.44
N ARG A 121 21.99 5.17 9.73
CA ARG A 121 22.03 4.01 8.85
C ARG A 121 21.73 2.73 9.64
N ILE A 122 21.20 1.74 8.92
CA ILE A 122 21.23 0.35 9.36
C ILE A 122 22.52 -0.23 8.77
N SER A 123 23.42 -0.69 9.62
CA SER A 123 24.74 -1.24 9.26
C SER A 123 24.80 -2.75 9.40
#